data_AF-X0TJZ7-F1
#
_entry.id   AF-X0TJZ7-F1
#
_cell.length_a   1.000
_cell.length_b   1.000
_cell.length_c   1.000
_cell.angle_alpha   90.00
_cell.angle_beta   90.00
_cell.angle_gamma   90.00
#
_symmetry.space_group_name_H-M   'P 1'
#
loop_
_entity.id
_entity.type
_entity.pdbx_description
1 polymer ?
#
loop_
_entity_poly.entity_id
_entity_poly.type
_entity_poly.pdbx_seq_one_letter_code
_entity_poly.pdbx_strand_id
1 'polypeptide(L)'
;MIVLIYLFLLGIKLLGHSFKLFGQDFAESLIRATSNPFAGLIIGVVATSLIQSSSTTTSIVVGLVAAGGLSLANAIPIIMGANIGTTITNTLVSLGHVRRRIEFRRAFAASVVHDFFNICAVLVLFPLELKFHFIAKAAAHLEKGFSGAGGLELLNPLKIVIDPVIKSLDQLFSFLPFEH
;
A
#
# COMPACT_ATOMS: atom_id res chain seq x y z
N MET A 1 -14.83 -15.20 3.97
CA MET A 1 -14.56 -14.01 3.12
C MET A 1 -14.95 -12.71 3.83
N ILE A 2 -16.21 -12.56 4.29
CA ILE A 2 -16.69 -11.33 4.97
C ILE A 2 -15.85 -10.96 6.21
N VAL A 3 -15.48 -11.94 7.05
CA VAL A 3 -14.63 -11.72 8.23
C VAL A 3 -13.23 -11.19 7.87
N LEU A 4 -12.63 -11.65 6.77
CA LEU A 4 -11.31 -11.19 6.33
C LEU A 4 -11.38 -9.75 5.83
N ILE A 5 -12.43 -9.41 5.07
CA ILE A 5 -12.68 -8.03 4.61
C ILE A 5 -12.91 -7.12 5.82
N TYR A 6 -13.66 -7.59 6.82
CA TYR A 6 -13.85 -6.86 8.07
C TYR A 6 -12.54 -6.60 8.81
N LEU A 7 -11.70 -7.63 9.01
CA LEU A 7 -10.38 -7.49 9.65
C LEU A 7 -9.44 -6.57 8.87
N PHE A 8 -9.45 -6.66 7.54
CA PHE A 8 -8.67 -5.80 6.67
C PHE A 8 -9.07 -4.32 6.81
N LEU A 9 -10.37 -4.02 6.74
CA LEU A 9 -10.89 -2.66 6.90
C LEU A 9 -10.67 -2.12 8.32
N LEU A 10 -10.79 -2.97 9.35
CA LEU A 10 -10.41 -2.65 10.71
C LEU A 10 -8.92 -2.25 10.79
N GLY A 11 -8.03 -3.01 10.16
CA GLY A 11 -6.60 -2.69 10.08
C GLY A 11 -6.32 -1.33 9.45
N ILE A 12 -6.99 -0.98 8.35
CA ILE A 12 -6.85 0.34 7.71
C ILE A 12 -7.28 1.47 8.66
N LYS A 13 -8.40 1.29 9.37
CA LYS A 13 -8.85 2.30 10.35
C LYS A 13 -7.91 2.42 11.54
N LEU A 14 -7.37 1.30 12.04
CA LEU A 14 -6.39 1.30 13.12
C LEU A 14 -5.11 2.01 12.72
N LEU A 15 -4.59 1.77 11.50
CA LEU A 15 -3.47 2.53 10.95
C LEU A 15 -3.78 4.02 11.02
N GLY A 16 -4.93 4.47 10.53
CA GLY A 16 -5.33 5.88 10.59
C GLY A 16 -5.43 6.45 12.00
N HIS A 17 -5.88 5.65 12.98
CA HIS A 17 -5.89 6.06 14.38
C HIS A 17 -4.46 6.19 14.93
N SER A 18 -3.59 5.20 14.69
CA SER A 18 -2.18 5.24 15.10
C SER A 18 -1.45 6.43 14.48
N PHE A 19 -1.70 6.78 13.22
CA PHE A 19 -1.11 7.98 12.60
C PHE A 19 -1.49 9.27 13.32
N LYS A 20 -2.75 9.38 13.79
CA LYS A 20 -3.18 10.54 14.58
C LYS A 20 -2.49 10.57 15.95
N LEU A 21 -2.20 9.41 16.54
CA LEU A 21 -1.46 9.29 17.80
C LEU A 21 0.02 9.65 17.65
N PHE A 22 0.66 9.31 16.53
CA PHE A 22 2.08 9.63 16.26
C PHE A 22 2.35 11.12 16.01
N GLY A 23 1.32 11.96 15.89
CA GLY A 23 1.45 13.40 15.71
C GLY A 23 1.77 13.84 14.29
N GLN A 24 1.71 15.16 14.06
CA GLN A 24 1.90 15.76 12.73
C GLN A 24 3.36 15.63 12.24
N ASP A 25 4.34 15.64 13.14
CA ASP A 25 5.77 15.56 12.81
C ASP A 25 6.15 14.24 12.12
N PHE A 26 5.52 13.13 12.54
CA PHE A 26 5.75 11.83 11.91
C PHE A 26 5.16 11.77 10.49
N ALA A 27 3.95 12.30 10.30
CA ALA A 27 3.32 12.40 8.98
C ALA A 27 4.14 13.29 8.04
N GLU A 28 4.60 14.46 8.52
CA GLU A 28 5.50 15.32 7.74
C GLU A 28 6.80 14.61 7.39
N SER A 29 7.39 13.85 8.31
CA SER A 29 8.62 13.10 8.07
C SER A 29 8.43 12.04 6.97
N LEU A 30 7.29 11.33 6.96
CA LEU A 30 6.96 10.37 5.90
C LEU A 30 6.74 11.06 4.55
N ILE A 31 6.03 12.19 4.53
CA ILE A 31 5.81 12.98 3.32
C ILE A 31 7.16 13.50 2.78
N ARG A 32 8.05 13.98 3.65
CA ARG A 32 9.40 14.43 3.29
C ARG A 32 10.26 13.28 2.78
N ALA A 33 10.25 12.12 3.44
CA ALA A 33 11.00 10.93 3.01
C ALA A 33 10.53 10.43 1.63
N THR A 34 9.26 10.64 1.30
CA THR A 34 8.65 10.23 0.02
C THR A 34 8.53 11.36 -1.00
N SER A 35 9.09 12.55 -0.69
CA SER A 35 9.06 13.72 -1.58
C SER A 35 9.84 13.51 -2.87
N ASN A 36 10.90 12.68 -2.82
CA ASN A 36 11.60 12.22 -4.01
C ASN A 36 10.89 10.97 -4.57
N PRO A 37 10.34 11.02 -5.79
CA PRO A 37 9.67 9.87 -6.40
C PRO A 37 10.56 8.63 -6.49
N PHE A 38 11.87 8.78 -6.68
CA PHE A 38 12.80 7.65 -6.68
C PHE A 38 12.93 7.01 -5.30
N ALA A 39 12.92 7.81 -4.24
CA ALA A 39 12.88 7.29 -2.87
C ALA A 39 11.59 6.52 -2.61
N GLY A 40 10.45 7.05 -3.07
CA GLY A 40 9.17 6.34 -3.03
C GLY A 40 9.21 4.99 -3.76
N LEU A 41 9.78 4.96 -4.97
CA LEU A 41 9.99 3.73 -5.74
C LEU A 41 10.81 2.70 -4.95
N ILE A 42 11.96 3.10 -4.41
CA ILE A 42 12.84 2.21 -3.64
C ILE A 42 12.14 1.70 -2.37
N ILE A 43 11.42 2.57 -1.65
CA ILE A 43 10.62 2.18 -0.48
C ILE A 43 9.62 1.09 -0.87
N GLY A 44 8.92 1.24 -2.00
CA GLY A 44 8.00 0.22 -2.51
C GLY A 44 8.68 -1.11 -2.80
N VAL A 45 9.83 -1.09 -3.47
CA VAL A 45 10.62 -2.30 -3.78
C VAL A 45 11.01 -3.03 -2.49
N VAL A 46 11.59 -2.30 -1.53
CA VAL A 46 12.07 -2.88 -0.27
C VAL A 46 10.90 -3.39 0.56
N ALA A 47 9.84 -2.59 0.72
CA ALA A 47 8.66 -2.97 1.50
C ALA A 47 8.01 -4.24 0.95
N THR A 48 7.82 -4.34 -0.36
CA THR A 48 7.26 -5.56 -0.96
C THR A 48 8.22 -6.73 -0.92
N SER A 49 9.52 -6.52 -1.08
CA SER A 49 10.48 -7.63 -0.98
C SER A 49 10.52 -8.24 0.41
N LEU A 50 10.38 -7.41 1.46
CA LEU A 50 10.31 -7.84 2.85
C LEU A 50 8.97 -8.50 3.20
N ILE A 51 7.86 -7.87 2.79
CA ILE A 51 6.50 -8.37 3.05
C ILE A 51 6.16 -9.57 2.15
N GLN A 52 6.85 -9.72 1.02
CA GLN A 52 6.65 -10.73 -0.01
C GLN A 52 5.24 -10.73 -0.65
N SER A 53 4.49 -9.64 -0.48
CA SER A 53 3.15 -9.48 -1.02
C SER A 53 2.93 -8.04 -1.45
N SER A 54 2.92 -7.81 -2.77
CA SER A 54 2.64 -6.49 -3.33
C SER A 54 1.23 -6.03 -2.98
N SER A 55 0.23 -6.91 -3.01
CA SER A 55 -1.14 -6.56 -2.64
C SER A 55 -1.25 -6.08 -1.20
N THR A 56 -0.48 -6.67 -0.28
CA THR A 56 -0.38 -6.20 1.11
C THR A 56 0.30 -4.84 1.17
N THR A 57 1.44 -4.65 0.49
CA THR A 57 2.14 -3.36 0.46
C THR A 57 1.26 -2.25 -0.13
N THR A 58 0.60 -2.49 -1.26
CA THR A 58 -0.30 -1.50 -1.90
C THR A 58 -1.48 -1.18 -1.00
N SER A 59 -2.03 -2.16 -0.29
CA SER A 59 -3.14 -1.94 0.65
C SER A 59 -2.74 -1.05 1.82
N ILE A 60 -1.54 -1.25 2.36
CA ILE A 60 -0.99 -0.37 3.40
C ILE A 60 -0.87 1.05 2.84
N VAL A 61 -0.24 1.22 1.68
CA VAL A 61 -0.06 2.54 1.04
C VAL A 61 -1.40 3.24 0.81
N VAL A 62 -2.41 2.53 0.30
CA VAL A 62 -3.77 3.08 0.15
C VAL A 62 -4.37 3.47 1.50
N GLY A 63 -4.17 2.67 2.54
CA GLY A 63 -4.57 3.00 3.90
C GLY A 63 -3.88 4.26 4.44
N LEU A 64 -2.59 4.45 4.14
CA LEU A 64 -1.82 5.65 4.50
C LEU A 64 -2.38 6.91 3.82
N VAL A 65 -2.74 6.80 2.54
CA VAL A 65 -3.37 7.90 1.79
C VAL A 65 -4.75 8.22 2.38
N ALA A 66 -5.57 7.20 2.66
CA ALA A 66 -6.89 7.39 3.25
C ALA A 66 -6.83 7.99 4.68
N ALA A 67 -5.75 7.71 5.42
CA ALA A 67 -5.48 8.29 6.73
C ALA A 67 -4.89 9.72 6.68
N GLY A 68 -4.50 10.21 5.49
CA GLY A 68 -3.83 11.49 5.31
C GLY A 68 -2.34 11.49 5.67
N GLY A 69 -1.74 10.33 5.94
CA GLY A 69 -0.31 10.20 6.26
C GLY A 69 0.59 10.24 5.02
N LEU A 70 0.02 10.08 3.82
CA LEU A 70 0.75 10.13 2.56
C LEU A 70 -0.10 10.82 1.48
N SER A 71 0.51 11.63 0.62
CA SER A 71 -0.21 12.23 -0.51
C SER A 71 -0.43 11.20 -1.62
N LEU A 72 -1.52 11.36 -2.39
CA LEU A 72 -1.80 10.50 -3.54
C LEU A 72 -0.66 10.49 -4.57
N ALA A 73 -0.01 11.65 -4.77
CA ALA A 73 1.14 11.78 -5.66
C ALA A 73 2.36 10.98 -5.17
N ASN A 74 2.62 10.98 -3.86
CA ASN A 74 3.73 10.22 -3.27
C ASN A 74 3.44 8.71 -3.23
N ALA A 75 2.17 8.29 -3.24
CA ALA A 75 1.77 6.89 -3.25
C ALA A 75 2.11 6.19 -4.57
N ILE A 76 2.01 6.91 -5.69
CA ILE A 76 2.16 6.32 -7.04
C ILE A 76 3.54 5.67 -7.22
N PRO A 77 4.67 6.36 -6.95
CA PRO A 77 5.99 5.73 -7.03
C PRO A 77 6.13 4.52 -6.11
N ILE A 78 5.56 4.54 -4.90
CA ILE A 78 5.62 3.42 -3.95
C ILE A 78 4.87 2.20 -4.52
N ILE A 79 3.69 2.41 -5.11
CA ILE A 79 2.91 1.33 -5.74
C ILE A 79 3.66 0.76 -6.96
N MET A 80 4.28 1.60 -7.78
CA MET A 80 5.15 1.13 -8.87
C MET A 80 6.32 0.31 -8.34
N GLY A 81 6.93 0.76 -7.24
CA GLY A 81 8.01 0.05 -6.56
C GLY A 81 7.57 -1.31 -6.02
N ALA A 82 6.37 -1.40 -5.46
CA ALA A 82 5.79 -2.65 -4.97
C ALA A 82 5.66 -3.70 -6.10
N ASN A 83 5.29 -3.27 -7.31
CA ASN A 83 5.23 -4.16 -8.46
C ASN A 83 6.60 -4.70 -8.87
N ILE A 84 7.66 -3.88 -8.77
CA ILE A 84 9.04 -4.36 -8.94
C ILE A 84 9.43 -5.29 -7.79
N GLY A 85 9.09 -4.98 -6.53
CA GLY A 85 9.42 -5.84 -5.39
C GLY A 85 8.89 -7.28 -5.54
N THR A 86 7.74 -7.45 -6.20
CA THR A 86 7.18 -8.78 -6.51
C THR A 86 8.12 -9.63 -7.37
N THR A 87 8.97 -9.01 -8.21
CA THR A 87 9.91 -9.75 -9.05
C THR A 87 10.99 -10.45 -8.22
N ILE A 88 11.43 -9.80 -7.14
CA ILE A 88 12.36 -10.37 -6.18
C ILE A 88 11.70 -11.57 -5.49
N THR A 89 10.45 -11.43 -5.04
CA THR A 89 9.71 -12.53 -4.42
C THR A 89 9.51 -13.70 -5.37
N ASN A 90 9.07 -13.45 -6.61
CA ASN A 90 8.84 -14.51 -7.59
C ASN A 90 10.13 -15.25 -7.95
N THR A 91 11.23 -14.52 -8.10
CA THR A 91 12.56 -15.12 -8.30
C THR A 91 12.93 -16.02 -7.13
N LEU A 92 12.79 -15.55 -5.88
CA LEU A 92 13.07 -16.36 -4.69
C LEU A 92 12.19 -17.62 -4.60
N VAL A 93 10.90 -17.49 -4.88
CA VAL A 93 9.94 -18.62 -4.89
C VAL A 93 10.31 -19.64 -5.98
N SER A 94 10.71 -19.16 -7.16
CA SER A 94 11.13 -20.04 -8.25
C SER A 94 12.39 -20.84 -7.89
N LEU A 95 13.36 -20.20 -7.24
CA LEU A 95 14.59 -20.84 -6.76
C LEU A 95 14.32 -21.90 -5.68
N GLY A 96 13.27 -21.72 -4.85
CA GLY A 96 12.83 -22.74 -3.88
C GLY A 96 12.45 -24.08 -4.53
N HIS A 97 12.09 -24.09 -5.82
CA HIS A 97 11.71 -25.29 -6.56
C HIS A 97 12.89 -25.97 -7.27
N VAL A 98 14.13 -25.48 -7.11
CA VAL A 98 15.34 -25.96 -7.83
C VAL A 98 15.56 -27.48 -7.76
N ARG A 99 15.12 -28.13 -6.68
CA ARG A 99 15.23 -29.59 -6.49
C ARG A 99 14.30 -30.40 -7.42
N ARG A 100 13.20 -29.82 -7.91
CA ARG A 100 12.19 -30.45 -8.77
C ARG A 100 12.26 -29.87 -10.18
N ARG A 101 13.05 -30.49 -11.05
CA ARG A 101 13.43 -29.98 -12.39
C ARG A 101 12.25 -29.49 -13.24
N ILE A 102 11.14 -30.23 -13.28
CA ILE A 102 9.96 -29.89 -14.09
C ILE A 102 9.22 -28.68 -13.50
N GLU A 103 9.04 -28.64 -12.18
CA GLU A 103 8.38 -27.54 -11.48
C GLU A 103 9.25 -26.27 -11.52
N PHE A 104 10.55 -26.39 -11.29
CA PHE A 104 11.51 -25.29 -11.42
C PHE A 104 11.42 -24.65 -12.79
N ARG A 105 11.46 -25.43 -13.87
CA ARG A 105 11.39 -24.89 -15.24
C ARG A 105 10.10 -24.10 -15.48
N ARG A 106 8.97 -24.60 -14.96
CA ARG A 106 7.66 -23.92 -15.09
C ARG A 106 7.61 -22.64 -14.25
N ALA A 107 7.99 -22.73 -12.97
CA ALA A 107 7.96 -21.61 -12.03
C ALA A 107 8.95 -20.51 -12.43
N PHE A 108 10.16 -20.88 -12.86
CA PHE A 108 11.17 -19.92 -13.32
C PHE A 108 10.74 -19.22 -14.61
N ALA A 109 10.21 -19.95 -15.60
CA ALA A 109 9.68 -19.33 -16.82
C ALA A 109 8.53 -18.35 -16.52
N ALA A 110 7.61 -18.73 -15.63
CA ALA A 110 6.53 -17.86 -15.20
C ALA A 110 7.05 -16.61 -14.46
N SER A 111 8.02 -16.78 -13.55
CA SER A 111 8.69 -15.66 -12.86
C SER A 111 9.31 -14.70 -13.85
N VAL A 112 10.14 -15.18 -14.78
CA VAL A 112 10.84 -14.32 -15.74
C VAL A 112 9.87 -13.51 -16.59
N VAL A 113 8.80 -14.12 -17.11
CA VAL A 113 7.79 -13.39 -17.91
C VAL A 113 7.12 -12.29 -17.09
N HIS A 114 6.71 -12.61 -15.86
CA HIS A 114 6.14 -11.65 -14.95
C HIS A 114 7.12 -10.51 -14.61
N ASP A 115 8.39 -10.85 -14.38
CA ASP A 115 9.42 -9.92 -13.96
C ASP A 115 9.75 -8.94 -15.08
N PHE A 116 9.86 -9.43 -16.33
CA PHE A 116 10.01 -8.59 -17.50
C PHE A 116 8.82 -7.64 -17.68
N PHE A 117 7.60 -8.14 -17.55
CA PHE A 117 6.40 -7.30 -17.67
C PHE A 117 6.40 -6.16 -16.64
N ASN A 118 6.66 -6.45 -15.36
CA ASN A 118 6.65 -5.43 -14.31
C ASN A 118 7.79 -4.43 -14.46
N ILE A 119 9.01 -4.89 -14.80
CA ILE A 119 10.15 -4.00 -15.00
C ILE A 119 9.91 -3.09 -16.20
N CYS A 120 9.46 -3.63 -17.34
CA CYS A 120 9.14 -2.84 -18.53
C CYS A 120 8.01 -1.84 -18.25
N ALA A 121 6.96 -2.26 -17.54
CA ALA A 121 5.87 -1.37 -17.17
C ALA A 121 6.38 -0.18 -16.35
N VAL A 122 7.21 -0.40 -15.34
CA VAL A 122 7.74 0.72 -14.53
C VAL A 122 8.75 1.55 -15.32
N LEU A 123 9.62 0.95 -16.13
CA LEU A 123 10.57 1.68 -16.99
C LEU A 123 9.87 2.62 -17.98
N VAL A 124 8.67 2.26 -18.45
CA VAL A 124 7.87 3.11 -19.35
C VAL A 124 7.00 4.09 -18.57
N LEU A 125 6.25 3.61 -17.59
CA LEU A 125 5.24 4.41 -16.89
C LEU A 125 5.83 5.39 -15.89
N PHE A 126 6.95 5.06 -15.23
CA PHE A 126 7.52 5.91 -14.20
C PHE A 126 8.11 7.21 -14.79
N PRO A 127 8.94 7.22 -15.84
CA PRO A 127 9.38 8.46 -16.48
C PRO A 127 8.23 9.28 -17.06
N LEU A 128 7.21 8.59 -17.59
CA LEU A 128 6.00 9.24 -18.10
C LEU A 128 5.24 9.94 -16.97
N GLU A 129 5.11 9.28 -15.81
CA GLU A 129 4.48 9.85 -14.64
C GLU A 129 5.27 11.04 -14.08
N LEU A 130 6.61 10.97 -14.05
CA LEU A 130 7.46 12.08 -13.61
C LEU A 130 7.30 13.33 -14.49
N LYS A 131 7.05 13.15 -15.80
CA LYS A 131 6.97 14.27 -16.75
C LYS A 131 5.55 14.82 -16.90
N PHE A 132 4.54 13.95 -16.94
CA PHE A 132 3.17 14.33 -17.28
C PHE A 132 2.22 14.29 -16.08
N HIS A 133 2.59 13.60 -15.00
CA HIS A 133 1.75 13.35 -13.83
C HIS A 133 0.36 12.83 -14.22
N PHE A 134 0.31 11.95 -15.22
CA PHE A 134 -0.96 11.55 -15.83
C PHE A 134 -1.77 10.64 -14.90
N ILE A 135 -1.11 9.76 -14.15
CA ILE A 135 -1.72 8.90 -13.14
C ILE A 135 -2.18 9.75 -11.98
N ALA A 136 -1.34 10.66 -11.48
CA ALA A 136 -1.72 11.58 -10.41
C ALA A 136 -2.93 12.44 -10.79
N LYS A 137 -2.97 12.98 -12.01
CA LYS A 137 -4.11 13.75 -12.52
C LYS A 137 -5.37 12.89 -12.65
N ALA A 138 -5.26 11.70 -13.23
CA ALA A 138 -6.39 10.78 -13.37
C ALA A 138 -6.94 10.38 -12.00
N ALA A 139 -6.06 10.06 -11.05
CA ALA A 139 -6.42 9.69 -9.70
C ALA A 139 -7.06 10.87 -8.94
N ALA A 140 -6.56 12.09 -9.11
CA ALA A 140 -7.17 13.29 -8.53
C ALA A 140 -8.55 13.62 -9.16
N HIS A 141 -8.74 13.35 -10.45
CA HIS A 141 -10.04 13.49 -11.10
C HIS A 141 -11.05 12.46 -10.57
N LEU A 142 -10.61 11.22 -10.36
CA LEU A 142 -11.42 10.20 -9.71
C LEU A 142 -11.73 10.60 -8.27
N GLU A 143 -10.75 11.03 -7.49
CA GLU A 143 -10.95 11.49 -6.11
C GLU A 143 -12.02 12.59 -6.02
N LYS A 144 -11.97 13.59 -6.91
CA LYS A 144 -13.00 14.65 -6.98
C LYS A 144 -14.38 14.14 -7.41
N GLY A 145 -14.44 13.14 -8.29
CA GLY A 145 -15.69 12.49 -8.68
C GLY A 145 -16.30 11.66 -7.54
N PHE A 146 -15.45 11.07 -6.69
CA PHE A 146 -15.85 10.27 -5.55
C PHE A 146 -16.04 11.07 -4.25
N SER A 147 -15.45 12.26 -4.12
CA SER A 147 -15.64 13.12 -2.95
C SER A 147 -17.08 13.64 -2.84
N GLY A 148 -17.80 13.74 -3.95
CA GLY A 148 -19.25 13.99 -4.00
C GLY A 148 -20.13 12.75 -3.79
N ALA A 149 -19.57 11.54 -3.88
CA ALA A 149 -20.27 10.28 -3.58
C ALA A 149 -20.31 9.97 -2.07
N GLY A 150 -19.95 10.95 -1.22
CA GLY A 150 -20.12 10.93 0.23
C GLY A 150 -21.58 10.81 0.71
N GLY A 151 -22.57 10.78 -0.20
CA GLY A 151 -23.97 10.45 0.10
C GLY A 151 -24.20 9.04 0.65
N LEU A 152 -23.18 8.18 0.70
CA LEU A 152 -23.18 6.88 1.38
C LEU A 152 -22.74 6.94 2.86
N GLU A 153 -22.38 8.11 3.42
CA GLU A 153 -22.13 8.26 4.87
C GLU A 153 -23.37 7.95 5.72
N LEU A 154 -24.58 8.10 5.19
CA LEU A 154 -25.84 7.86 5.93
C LEU A 154 -26.15 6.37 6.13
N LEU A 155 -25.51 5.46 5.39
CA LEU A 155 -25.62 4.01 5.55
C LEU A 155 -24.25 3.36 5.32
N ASN A 156 -23.27 3.66 6.18
CA ASN A 156 -21.99 2.96 6.17
C ASN A 156 -22.02 1.79 7.19
N PRO A 157 -22.55 0.60 6.82
CA PRO A 157 -22.65 -0.55 7.73
C PRO A 157 -21.28 -0.95 8.30
N LEU A 158 -20.19 -0.65 7.60
CA LEU A 158 -18.83 -0.89 8.05
C LEU A 158 -18.46 0.00 9.24
N LYS A 159 -18.94 1.25 9.30
CA LYS A 159 -18.67 2.16 10.42
C LYS A 159 -19.35 1.66 11.69
N ILE A 160 -20.58 1.18 11.58
CA ILE A 160 -21.36 0.59 12.69
C ILE A 160 -20.67 -0.64 13.27
N VAL A 161 -20.10 -1.50 12.43
CA VAL A 161 -19.45 -2.74 12.91
C VAL A 161 -18.03 -2.48 13.40
N ILE A 162 -17.28 -1.57 12.78
CA ILE A 162 -15.85 -1.36 13.08
C ILE A 162 -15.61 -0.39 14.25
N ASP A 163 -16.39 0.70 14.37
CA ASP A 163 -16.18 1.73 15.39
C ASP A 163 -16.23 1.24 16.85
N PRO A 164 -17.10 0.29 17.26
CA PRO A 164 -17.06 -0.22 18.64
C PRO A 164 -15.75 -0.95 18.96
N VAL A 165 -15.20 -1.70 17.99
CA VAL A 165 -13.93 -2.41 18.18
C VAL A 165 -12.76 -1.43 18.31
N ILE A 166 -12.75 -0.36 17.51
CA ILE A 166 -11.73 0.69 17.62
C ILE A 166 -11.82 1.36 18.99
N LYS A 167 -13.02 1.74 19.46
CA LYS A 167 -13.18 2.35 20.78
C LYS A 167 -12.72 1.43 21.93
N SER A 168 -13.01 0.13 21.84
CA SER A 168 -12.51 -0.84 22.82
C SER A 168 -10.99 -0.95 22.79
N LEU A 169 -10.38 -0.90 21.61
CA LEU A 169 -8.92 -0.88 21.47
C LEU A 169 -8.32 0.44 22.00
N ASP A 170 -8.90 1.59 21.67
CA ASP A 170 -8.45 2.90 22.15
C ASP A 170 -8.51 2.97 23.69
N GLN A 171 -9.58 2.44 24.30
CA GLN A 171 -9.67 2.29 25.75
C GLN A 171 -8.55 1.39 26.29
N LEU A 172 -8.30 0.23 25.67
CA LEU A 172 -7.22 -0.67 26.06
C LEU A 172 -5.83 -0.02 25.92
N PHE A 173 -5.59 0.72 24.83
CA PHE A 173 -4.32 1.43 24.59
C PHE A 173 -4.15 2.64 25.50
N SER A 174 -5.22 3.31 25.92
CA SER A 174 -5.17 4.40 26.92
C SER A 174 -4.79 3.91 28.34
N PHE A 175 -4.94 2.60 28.60
CA PHE A 175 -4.46 1.97 29.83
C PHE A 175 -2.99 1.54 29.76
N LEU A 176 -2.36 1.59 28.58
CA LEU A 176 -0.92 1.39 28.42
C LEU A 176 -0.21 2.75 28.58
N PRO A 177 0.78 2.88 29.48
CA PRO A 177 1.51 4.12 29.67
C PRO A 177 2.45 4.33 28.48
N PHE A 178 1.96 5.05 27.45
CA PHE A 178 2.84 5.65 26.47
C PHE A 178 3.31 6.98 27.04
N GLU A 179 4.55 7.03 27.50
CA GLU A 179 5.20 8.29 27.89
C GLU A 179 5.14 9.26 26.70
N HIS A 180 4.61 10.45 27.00
CA HIS A 180 4.37 11.55 26.07
C HIS A 180 5.66 12.15 25.51
#